data_AF-A0A964JXB6-F1
#
_entry.id   AF-A0A964JXB6-F1
#
_cell.length_a   1.000
_cell.length_b   1.000
_cell.length_c   1.000
_cell.angle_alpha   90.00
_cell.angle_beta   90.00
_cell.angle_gamma   90.00
#
_symmetry.space_group_name_H-M   'P 1'
#
loop_
_entity.id
_entity.type
_entity.pdbx_description
1 polymer ?
#
loop_
_entity_poly.entity_id
_entity_poly.type
_entity_poly.pdbx_seq_one_letter_code
_entity_poly.pdbx_strand_id
1 'polypeptide(L)' 'MGTQVCIAGGGPAGMMLGFLLARAGVQVVVL' A
#
# COMPACT_ATOMS: atom_id res chain seq x y z
N MET A 1 -6.03 -9.76 12.18
CA MET A 1 -5.19 -9.31 11.04
C MET A 1 -5.43 -7.82 10.87
N GLY A 2 -4.42 -6.98 11.12
CA GLY A 2 -4.51 -5.53 10.90
C GLY A 2 -3.44 -5.12 9.90
N THR A 3 -3.74 -4.15 9.03
CA THR A 3 -2.76 -3.47 8.17
C THR A 3 -2.53 -2.06 8.72
N GLN A 4 -1.35 -1.49 8.51
CA GLN A 4 -1.10 -0.10 8.89
C GLN A 4 -1.71 0.87 7.87
N VAL A 5 -1.74 0.47 6.60
CA VAL A 5 -2.29 1.27 5.51
C VAL A 5 -3.11 0.37 4.57
N CYS A 6 -4.27 0.88 4.16
CA CYS A 6 -5.12 0.26 3.15
C CYS A 6 -5.26 1.21 1.96
N ILE A 7 -4.96 0.74 0.75
CA ILE A 7 -5.08 1.48 -0.50
C ILE A 7 -6.29 0.93 -1.25
N ALA A 8 -7.30 1.77 -1.50
CA ALA A 8 -8.46 1.38 -2.28
C ALA A 8 -8.19 1.68 -3.77
N GLY A 9 -7.88 0.64 -4.55
CA GLY A 9 -7.63 0.70 -5.98
C GLY A 9 -6.18 0.41 -6.38
N GLY A 10 -5.99 -0.62 -7.21
CA GLY A 10 -4.69 -1.04 -7.79
C GLY A 10 -4.22 -0.25 -9.02
N GLY A 11 -4.62 1.02 -9.15
CA GLY A 11 -4.16 1.87 -10.25
C GLY A 11 -2.68 2.27 -10.12
N PRO A 12 -2.09 2.96 -11.13
CA PRO A 12 -0.67 3.32 -11.12
C PRO A 12 -0.26 4.12 -9.89
N ALA A 13 -1.10 5.07 -9.47
CA ALA A 13 -0.88 5.86 -8.26
C ALA A 13 -0.92 5.00 -6.99
N GLY A 14 -1.90 4.09 -6.88
CA GLY A 14 -2.04 3.18 -5.73
C GLY A 14 -0.88 2.20 -5.62
N MET A 15 -0.44 1.63 -6.74
CA MET A 15 0.70 0.70 -6.77
C MET A 15 2.02 1.40 -6.46
N MET A 16 2.24 2.62 -7.00
CA MET A 16 3.43 3.41 -6.68
C MET A 16 3.48 3.81 -5.20
N LEU A 17 2.35 4.23 -4.64
CA LEU A 17 2.21 4.51 -3.21
C LEU A 17 2.51 3.26 -2.37
N GLY A 18 1.89 2.12 -2.70
CA GLY A 18 2.09 0.86 -2.01
C GLY A 18 3.55 0.40 -2.03
N PHE A 19 4.22 0.54 -3.17
CA PHE A 19 5.65 0.21 -3.31
C PHE A 19 6.54 1.08 -2.41
N LEU A 20 6.33 2.41 -2.43
CA LEU A 20 7.12 3.33 -1.61
C LEU A 20 6.93 3.07 -0.11
N LEU A 21 5.69 2.82 0.32
CA LEU A 21 5.36 2.50 1.71
C LEU A 21 5.93 1.15 2.15
N ALA A 22 5.80 0.11 1.32
CA ALA A 22 6.38 -1.19 1.60
C ALA A 22 7.92 -1.12 1.71
N ARG A 23 8.56 -0.35 0.83
CA ARG A 23 10.02 -0.09 0.88
C ARG A 23 10.44 0.63 2.16
N ALA A 24 9.58 1.50 2.71
CA ALA A 24 9.79 2.16 3.99
C ALA A 24 9.48 1.27 5.21
N GLY A 25 9.12 -0.02 5.00
CA GLY A 25 8.81 -0.97 6.07
C GLY A 25 7.38 -0.87 6.61
N VAL A 26 6.49 -0.14 5.94
CA VAL A 26 5.09 -0.01 6.35
C VAL A 26 4.28 -1.19 5.80
N GLN A 27 3.49 -1.84 6.65
CA GLN A 27 2.56 -2.88 6.21
C GLN A 27 1.38 -2.26 5.46
N VAL A 28 1.27 -2.59 4.18
CA VAL A 28 0.25 -2.10 3.26
C VAL A 28 -0.57 -3.25 2.70
N VAL A 29 -1.86 -3.01 2.53
CA VAL A 29 -2.78 -3.85 1.74
C VAL A 29 -3.38 -2.98 0.65
N VAL A 30 -3.45 -3.52 -0.58
CA VAL A 30 -4.17 -2.91 -1.71
C VAL A 30 -5.44 -3.71 -1.94
N LEU A 31 -6.58 -3.02 -2.00
CA LEU A 31 -7.91 -3.56 -2.27
C LEU A 31 -8.39 -3.19 -3.66
#